data_AF-A0AAD6BPB4-F1
#
_entry.id   AF-A0AAD6BPB4-F1
#
_cell.length_a   1.000
_cell.length_b   1.000
_cell.length_c   1.000
_cell.angle_alpha   90.00
_cell.angle_beta   90.00
_cell.angle_gamma   90.00
#
_symmetry.space_group_name_H-M   'P 1'
#
loop_
_entity.id
_entity.type
_entity.pdbx_description
1 polymer ?
#
loop_
_entity_poly.entity_id
_entity_poly.type
_entity_poly.pdbx_seq_one_letter_code
_entity_poly.pdbx_strand_id
1 'polypeptide(L)'
;MEMRRSKRKKMAPRKRLLSEFLTPEEAITRYKRVLEAVNKGNKKTAAYRAVGVDRKTIADTAGIAELHAVNPGIFQDIRGTLKKGETLLRFSEKCKSAIKDQNVEGQVQDLKTNGGLLSIHPKGK
;
A
#
# COMPACT_ATOMS: atom_id res chain seq x y z
N MET A 1 -6.78 1.84 -45.21
CA MET A 1 -7.03 2.18 -43.80
C MET A 1 -6.06 1.43 -42.93
N GLU A 2 -5.32 2.18 -42.12
CA GLU A 2 -4.39 1.72 -41.09
C GLU A 2 -5.05 0.75 -40.10
N MET A 3 -4.39 -0.34 -39.76
CA MET A 3 -4.54 -0.96 -38.45
C MET A 3 -3.15 -1.21 -37.88
N ARG A 4 -2.64 -0.20 -37.16
CA ARG A 4 -1.45 -0.32 -36.31
C ARG A 4 -1.71 -1.42 -35.29
N ARG A 5 -1.18 -2.61 -35.56
CA ARG A 5 -1.18 -3.75 -34.63
C ARG A 5 -0.28 -3.36 -33.45
N SER A 6 -0.89 -2.82 -32.41
CA SER A 6 -0.25 -2.47 -31.14
C SER A 6 0.53 -3.69 -30.63
N LYS A 7 1.86 -3.63 -30.76
CA LYS A 7 2.80 -4.60 -30.17
C LYS A 7 2.47 -4.70 -28.67
N ARG A 8 1.78 -5.76 -28.27
CA ARG A 8 1.69 -6.19 -26.87
C ARG A 8 3.13 -6.32 -26.37
N LYS A 9 3.62 -5.33 -25.62
CA LYS A 9 4.88 -5.43 -24.88
C LYS A 9 4.78 -6.70 -24.04
N LYS A 10 5.60 -7.70 -24.38
CA LYS A 10 5.82 -8.89 -23.56
C LYS A 10 6.28 -8.38 -22.18
N MET A 11 5.36 -8.30 -21.22
CA MET A 11 5.73 -8.03 -19.84
C MET A 11 6.57 -9.22 -19.40
N ALA A 12 7.83 -8.94 -19.03
CA ALA A 12 8.78 -9.91 -18.54
C ALA A 12 8.14 -10.85 -17.50
N PRO A 13 8.58 -12.12 -17.40
CA PRO A 13 8.02 -13.05 -16.43
C PRO A 13 8.07 -12.38 -15.06
N ARG A 14 6.88 -12.14 -14.51
CA ARG A 14 6.65 -11.47 -13.23
C ARG A 14 7.34 -12.37 -12.21
N LYS A 15 8.60 -12.04 -11.87
CA LYS A 15 9.38 -12.71 -10.83
C LYS A 15 8.40 -12.95 -9.69
N ARG A 16 8.24 -14.21 -9.31
CA ARG A 16 7.56 -14.61 -8.08
C ARG A 16 8.32 -13.92 -6.94
N LEU A 17 8.01 -12.66 -6.67
CA LEU A 17 8.52 -11.86 -5.55
C LEU A 17 7.69 -12.21 -4.30
N LEU A 18 7.47 -13.52 -4.12
CA LEU A 18 7.11 -14.04 -2.82
C LEU A 18 8.45 -14.23 -2.11
N SER A 19 8.57 -13.56 -0.97
CA SER A 19 9.57 -13.83 0.06
C SER A 19 10.95 -13.21 -0.20
N GLU A 20 11.25 -12.10 0.48
CA GLU A 20 12.28 -12.07 1.54
C GLU A 20 12.71 -10.64 1.92
N PHE A 21 12.51 -9.61 1.08
CA PHE A 21 12.87 -8.23 1.44
C PHE A 21 11.90 -7.19 0.87
N LEU A 22 10.66 -7.22 1.34
CA LEU A 22 9.70 -6.15 1.11
C LEU A 22 10.08 -4.97 2.01
N THR A 23 10.56 -3.87 1.43
CA THR A 23 10.83 -2.64 2.19
C THR A 23 9.53 -1.88 2.49
N PRO A 24 9.50 -0.98 3.49
CA PRO A 24 8.36 -0.10 3.70
C PRO A 24 7.97 0.70 2.45
N GLU A 25 8.95 1.08 1.64
CA GLU A 25 8.77 1.80 0.38
C GLU A 25 8.11 0.94 -0.71
N GLU A 26 8.47 -0.35 -0.79
CA GLU A 26 7.76 -1.29 -1.65
C GLU A 26 6.31 -1.48 -1.21
N ALA A 27 6.03 -1.52 0.10
CA ALA A 27 4.67 -1.61 0.62
C ALA A 27 3.83 -0.39 0.18
N ILE A 28 4.39 0.82 0.30
CA ILE A 28 3.77 2.05 -0.18
C ILE A 28 3.50 1.98 -1.69
N THR A 29 4.48 1.54 -2.48
CA THR A 29 4.37 1.45 -3.94
C THR A 29 3.26 0.47 -4.35
N ARG A 30 3.18 -0.70 -3.69
CA ARG A 30 2.12 -1.69 -3.93
C ARG A 30 0.75 -1.15 -3.55
N TYR A 31 0.65 -0.47 -2.41
CA TYR A 31 -0.58 0.18 -1.97
C TYR A 31 -1.07 1.20 -3.00
N LYS A 32 -0.19 2.11 -3.45
CA LYS A 32 -0.52 3.13 -4.47
C LYS A 32 -1.00 2.50 -5.77
N ARG A 33 -0.36 1.43 -6.24
CA ARG A 33 -0.80 0.71 -7.45
C ARG A 33 -2.20 0.12 -7.31
N VAL A 34 -2.55 -0.41 -6.14
CA VAL A 34 -3.90 -0.92 -5.87
C VAL A 34 -4.89 0.25 -5.86
N LEU A 35 -4.53 1.35 -5.20
CA LEU A 35 -5.34 2.56 -5.17
C LEU A 35 -5.61 3.11 -6.57
N GLU A 36 -4.59 3.23 -7.42
CA GLU A 36 -4.76 3.63 -8.82
C GLU A 36 -5.70 2.70 -9.59
N ALA A 37 -5.60 1.39 -9.37
CA ALA A 37 -6.48 0.43 -10.03
C ALA A 37 -7.93 0.60 -9.56
N VAL A 38 -8.16 0.85 -8.26
CA VAL A 38 -9.49 1.16 -7.71
C VAL A 38 -10.03 2.47 -8.27
N ASN A 39 -9.21 3.52 -8.32
CA ASN A 39 -9.59 4.84 -8.86
C ASN A 39 -9.88 4.80 -10.37
N LYS A 40 -9.32 3.83 -11.10
CA LYS A 40 -9.67 3.52 -12.50
C LYS A 40 -11.01 2.78 -12.65
N GLY A 41 -11.80 2.66 -11.58
CA GLY A 41 -13.11 2.01 -11.59
C GLY A 41 -13.07 0.49 -11.43
N ASN A 42 -11.91 -0.12 -11.15
CA ASN A 42 -11.86 -1.56 -10.90
C ASN A 42 -12.43 -1.89 -9.51
N LYS A 43 -13.18 -3.00 -9.43
CA LYS A 43 -13.57 -3.59 -8.15
C LYS A 43 -12.30 -3.86 -7.32
N LYS A 44 -12.35 -3.61 -6.00
CA LYS A 44 -11.21 -3.83 -5.08
C LYS A 44 -10.53 -5.19 -5.29
N THR A 45 -11.30 -6.27 -5.39
CA THR A 45 -10.78 -7.63 -5.67
C THR A 45 -10.02 -7.73 -6.99
N ALA A 46 -10.52 -7.10 -8.06
CA ALA A 46 -9.83 -7.06 -9.35
C ALA A 46 -8.55 -6.23 -9.28
N ALA A 47 -8.55 -5.12 -8.55
CA ALA A 47 -7.37 -4.29 -8.31
C ALA A 47 -6.26 -5.06 -7.58
N TYR A 48 -6.58 -5.78 -6.49
CA TYR A 48 -5.61 -6.63 -5.78
C TYR A 48 -4.99 -7.69 -6.70
N ARG A 49 -5.83 -8.39 -7.49
CA ARG A 49 -5.39 -9.41 -8.44
C ARG A 49 -4.53 -8.84 -9.57
N ALA A 50 -4.89 -7.66 -10.09
CA ALA A 50 -4.14 -6.98 -11.14
C ALA A 50 -2.73 -6.62 -10.66
N VAL A 51 -2.60 -6.12 -9.42
CA VAL A 51 -1.31 -5.82 -8.79
C VAL A 51 -0.57 -7.09 -8.35
N GLY A 52 -1.28 -8.19 -8.15
CA GLY A 52 -0.71 -9.48 -7.76
C GLY A 52 -0.39 -9.55 -6.26
N VAL A 53 -1.24 -8.93 -5.44
CA VAL A 53 -1.07 -8.82 -3.98
C VAL A 53 -2.33 -9.30 -3.28
N ASP A 54 -2.16 -9.97 -2.14
CA ASP A 54 -3.30 -10.42 -1.32
C ASP A 54 -3.92 -9.24 -0.54
N ARG A 55 -5.24 -9.28 -0.36
CA ARG A 55 -5.97 -8.25 0.42
C ARG A 55 -5.42 -8.14 1.83
N LYS A 56 -5.11 -9.28 2.48
CA LYS A 56 -4.57 -9.32 3.84
C LYS A 56 -3.21 -8.63 3.88
N THR A 57 -2.33 -8.86 2.92
CA THR A 57 -1.04 -8.18 2.85
C THR A 57 -1.18 -6.66 2.74
N ILE A 58 -2.12 -6.17 1.91
CA ILE A 58 -2.40 -4.73 1.81
C ILE A 58 -2.99 -4.18 3.12
N ALA A 59 -3.87 -4.91 3.79
CA ALA A 59 -4.43 -4.49 5.08
C ALA A 59 -3.39 -4.50 6.22
N ASP A 60 -2.54 -5.53 6.28
CA ASP A 60 -1.49 -5.67 7.27
C ASP A 60 -0.41 -4.59 7.11
N THR A 61 -0.13 -4.14 5.87
CA THR A 61 0.84 -3.07 5.58
C THR A 61 0.22 -1.68 5.37
N ALA A 62 -1.09 -1.54 5.57
CA ALA A 62 -1.82 -0.29 5.31
C ALA A 62 -1.28 0.88 6.13
N GLY A 63 -0.96 0.64 7.40
CA GLY A 63 -0.47 1.67 8.33
C GLY A 63 0.76 2.41 7.83
N ILE A 64 1.62 1.72 7.07
CA ILE A 64 2.82 2.29 6.44
C ILE A 64 2.41 3.35 5.40
N ALA A 65 1.47 3.01 4.52
CA ALA A 65 1.01 3.90 3.47
C ALA A 65 0.14 5.04 4.03
N GLU A 66 -0.69 4.76 5.03
CA GLU A 66 -1.53 5.73 5.71
C GLU A 66 -0.66 6.80 6.40
N LEU A 67 0.33 6.38 7.20
CA LEU A 67 1.22 7.31 7.89
C LEU A 67 2.03 8.13 6.89
N HIS A 68 2.59 7.49 5.85
CA HIS A 68 3.32 8.20 4.81
C HIS A 68 2.43 9.24 4.10
N ALA A 69 1.13 8.98 3.93
CA ALA A 69 0.22 9.90 3.25
C ALA A 69 -0.13 11.12 4.10
N VAL A 70 -0.36 10.95 5.41
CA VAL A 70 -0.75 12.04 6.32
C VAL A 70 0.44 12.77 6.94
N ASN A 71 1.54 12.05 7.21
CA ASN A 71 2.71 12.60 7.87
C ASN A 71 4.00 11.88 7.41
N PRO A 72 4.55 12.30 6.26
CA PRO A 72 5.79 11.71 5.75
C PRO A 72 6.99 11.96 6.68
N GLY A 73 6.98 13.03 7.49
CA GLY A 73 8.06 13.33 8.45
C GLY A 73 8.18 12.26 9.53
N ILE A 74 7.07 11.93 10.20
CA ILE A 74 7.02 10.88 11.21
C ILE A 74 7.29 9.49 10.60
N PHE A 75 6.84 9.25 9.37
CA PHE A 75 7.22 8.04 8.65
C PHE A 75 8.75 7.92 8.51
N GLN A 76 9.45 8.99 8.12
CA GLN A 76 10.90 8.98 7.99
C GLN A 76 11.62 8.75 9.32
N ASP A 77 11.12 9.36 10.40
CA ASP A 77 11.64 9.14 11.75
C ASP A 77 11.55 7.65 12.15
N ILE A 78 10.34 7.07 12.07
CA ILE A 78 10.12 5.65 12.40
C ILE A 78 10.91 4.75 11.46
N ARG A 79 11.03 5.11 10.18
CA ARG A 79 11.85 4.39 9.18
C ARG A 79 13.33 4.35 9.58
N GLY A 80 13.85 5.43 10.14
CA GLY A 80 15.22 5.51 10.68
C GLY A 80 15.43 4.61 11.91
N THR A 81 14.38 4.37 12.70
CA THR A 81 14.42 3.43 13.84
C THR A 81 14.26 1.96 13.47
N LEU A 82 14.03 1.63 12.18
CA LEU A 82 13.81 0.25 11.74
C LEU A 82 15.07 -0.59 11.95
N LYS A 83 14.95 -1.59 12.82
CA LYS A 83 16.04 -2.54 13.09
C LYS A 83 16.14 -3.58 11.97
N LYS A 84 17.37 -4.02 11.68
CA LYS A 84 17.62 -5.14 10.74
C LYS A 84 16.89 -6.40 11.25
N GLY A 85 16.06 -6.99 10.41
CA GLY A 85 15.23 -8.16 10.77
C GLY A 85 13.85 -7.84 11.33
N GLU A 86 13.48 -6.56 11.52
CA GLU A 86 12.11 -6.20 11.87
C GLU A 86 11.16 -6.44 10.69
N THR A 87 10.03 -7.10 10.96
CA THR A 87 9.04 -7.43 9.93
C THR A 87 8.20 -6.22 9.55
N LEU A 88 7.75 -6.16 8.28
CA LEU A 88 6.84 -5.10 7.83
C LEU A 88 5.55 -5.03 8.62
N LEU A 89 5.04 -6.16 9.11
CA LEU A 89 3.85 -6.18 9.94
C LEU A 89 4.07 -5.36 11.21
N ARG A 90 5.18 -5.62 11.91
CA ARG A 90 5.53 -4.92 13.14
C ARG A 90 5.81 -3.44 12.91
N PHE A 91 6.45 -3.13 11.77
CA PHE A 91 6.64 -1.74 11.35
C PHE A 91 5.32 -1.03 11.03
N SER A 92 4.38 -1.70 10.37
CA SER A 92 3.03 -1.19 10.09
C SER A 92 2.26 -0.91 11.37
N GLU A 93 2.33 -1.80 12.36
CA GLU A 93 1.72 -1.57 13.68
C GLU A 93 2.31 -0.35 14.39
N LYS A 94 3.64 -0.14 14.33
CA LYS A 94 4.26 1.12 14.82
C LYS A 94 3.72 2.34 14.08
N CYS A 95 3.56 2.26 12.76
CA CYS A 95 2.99 3.36 11.98
C CYS A 95 1.55 3.66 12.39
N LYS A 96 0.72 2.65 12.65
CA LYS A 96 -0.64 2.83 13.17
C LYS A 96 -0.64 3.45 14.56
N SER A 97 0.27 3.03 15.43
CA SER A 97 0.43 3.63 16.76
C SER A 97 0.82 5.10 16.65
N ALA A 98 1.72 5.45 15.73
CA ALA A 98 2.11 6.83 15.50
C ALA A 98 0.98 7.69 14.91
N ILE A 99 0.12 7.14 14.05
CA ILE A 99 -1.07 7.84 13.56
C ILE A 99 -1.99 8.25 14.73
N LYS A 100 -2.16 7.35 15.71
CA LYS A 100 -2.95 7.61 16.93
C LYS A 100 -2.28 8.64 17.83
N ASP A 101 -0.98 8.47 18.08
CA ASP A 101 -0.18 9.36 18.92
C ASP A 101 -0.16 10.80 18.38
N GLN A 102 0.00 10.94 17.06
CA GLN A 102 -0.04 12.23 16.36
C GLN A 102 -1.46 12.79 16.18
N ASN A 103 -2.50 12.06 16.61
CA ASN A 103 -3.91 12.42 16.47
C ASN A 103 -4.31 12.79 15.02
N VAL A 104 -3.76 12.07 14.04
CA VAL A 104 -4.02 12.29 12.60
C VAL A 104 -5.00 11.27 12.00
N GLU A 105 -5.71 10.52 12.83
CA GLU A 105 -6.72 9.55 12.40
C GLU A 105 -7.83 10.18 11.56
N GLY A 106 -8.25 11.40 11.89
CA GLY A 106 -9.24 12.15 11.11
C GLY A 106 -8.77 12.45 9.68
N GLN A 107 -7.50 12.78 9.49
CA GLN A 107 -6.91 13.01 8.17
C GLN A 107 -6.82 11.72 7.36
N VAL A 108 -6.48 10.61 8.01
CA VAL A 108 -6.49 9.29 7.35
C VAL A 108 -7.91 8.95 6.87
N GLN A 109 -8.93 9.24 7.67
CA GLN A 109 -10.33 8.98 7.32
C GLN A 109 -10.83 9.90 6.20
N ASP A 110 -10.44 11.17 6.21
CA ASP A 110 -10.72 12.11 5.12
C ASP A 110 -10.11 11.61 3.80
N LEU A 111 -8.83 11.24 3.80
CA LEU A 111 -8.15 10.70 2.62
C LEU A 111 -8.81 9.42 2.10
N LYS A 112 -9.30 8.54 2.98
CA LYS A 112 -10.06 7.35 2.58
C LYS A 112 -11.39 7.69 1.91
N THR A 113 -12.02 8.78 2.33
CA THR A 113 -13.32 9.25 1.80
C THR A 113 -13.13 9.95 0.46
N ASN A 114 -12.09 10.77 0.34
CA ASN A 114 -11.71 11.48 -0.88
C ASN A 114 -11.01 10.59 -1.93
N GLY A 115 -10.82 9.29 -1.67
CA GLY A 115 -10.17 8.37 -2.60
C GLY A 115 -8.64 8.52 -2.70
N GLY A 116 -8.03 9.23 -1.77
CA GLY A 116 -6.58 9.32 -1.58
C GLY A 116 -5.98 8.11 -0.84
N LEU A 117 -6.81 7.32 -0.15
CA LEU A 117 -6.43 6.06 0.49
C LEU A 117 -7.49 4.97 0.25
N LEU A 118 -7.06 3.71 0.33
CA LEU A 118 -7.98 2.57 0.28
C LEU A 118 -8.79 2.53 1.58
N SER A 119 -10.11 2.52 1.48
CA SER A 119 -10.98 2.14 2.60
C SER A 119 -10.94 0.61 2.79
N ILE A 120 -9.90 0.17 3.48
CA ILE A 120 -9.67 -1.21 3.93
C ILE A 120 -9.84 -1.24 5.44
N HIS A 121 -10.98 -1.74 5.90
CA HIS A 121 -11.15 -2.07 7.31
C HIS A 121 -10.40 -3.38 7.58
N PRO A 122 -9.46 -3.43 8.54
CA PRO A 122 -9.11 -4.71 9.15
C PRO A 122 -10.43 -5.28 9.69
N LYS A 123 -10.76 -6.53 9.33
CA LYS A 123 -11.89 -7.18 9.99
C LYS A 123 -11.52 -7.26 11.47
N GLY A 124 -12.26 -6.56 12.31
CA GLY A 124 -12.20 -6.71 13.75
C GLY A 124 -12.25 -8.19 14.09
N LYS A 125 -11.24 -8.64 14.83
CA LYS A 125 -11.36 -9.82 15.68
C LYS A 125 -11.57 -9.31 17.08
#